data_AF-A0A5J5N6Z9-F1
#
_entry.id   AF-A0A5J5N6Z9-F1
#
_cell.length_a   1.000
_cell.length_b   1.000
_cell.length_c   1.000
_cell.angle_alpha   90.00
_cell.angle_beta   90.00
_cell.angle_gamma   90.00
#
_symmetry.space_group_name_H-M   'P 1'
#
loop_
_entity.id
_entity.type
_entity.pdbx_description
1 polymer ?
#
loop_
_entity_poly.entity_id
_entity_poly.type
_entity_poly.pdbx_seq_one_letter_code
_entity_poly.pdbx_strand_id
1 'polypeptide(L)'
;MESHRSPGLIVEAVIAISEHSESLCFRSSGNKTEVLHFKDFSPSSVSIASLNALTSIDWRSYGLTLVSAVDQVDHALIEWESLPPYLHIDMVIHCYHKQFPGKCKYQPDRHLIKKGVKLALDDLKEKHTGLLLSAHAVKICSYAPDLASSIAGIILSSNDVKFQSKCSLLLELSQSQEIGKQTVEDRIKEKIISVIETNDRKPEKIKEAAPFLFEDDPPQDLDPADLYLEEHEGGDDVFSFPD
;
A
#
# COMPACT_ATOMS: atom_id res chain seq x y z
N MET A 1 3.52 -32.03 -14.56
CA MET A 1 4.78 -31.41 -14.10
C MET A 1 4.60 -31.06 -12.64
N GLU A 2 5.24 -31.78 -11.73
CA GLU A 2 5.12 -31.54 -10.29
C GLU A 2 5.86 -30.26 -9.91
N SER A 3 5.13 -29.30 -9.34
CA SER A 3 5.69 -28.11 -8.72
C SER A 3 6.50 -28.56 -7.50
N HIS A 4 7.82 -28.61 -7.64
CA HIS A 4 8.73 -28.85 -6.53
C HIS A 4 8.69 -27.65 -5.58
N ARG A 5 7.69 -27.62 -4.68
CA ARG A 5 7.78 -26.86 -3.44
C ARG A 5 9.03 -27.37 -2.72
N SER A 6 10.07 -26.55 -2.62
CA SER A 6 11.30 -26.89 -1.89
C SER A 6 11.00 -26.86 -0.39
N PRO A 7 10.81 -28.04 0.26
CA PRO A 7 10.36 -28.07 1.65
C PRO A 7 11.47 -27.52 2.54
N GLY A 8 11.24 -26.38 3.19
CA GLY A 8 12.19 -25.75 4.12
C GLY A 8 12.87 -24.48 3.62
N LEU A 9 12.58 -24.02 2.40
CA LEU A 9 12.99 -22.68 1.95
C LEU A 9 12.18 -21.60 2.68
N ILE A 10 12.88 -20.65 3.29
CA ILE A 10 12.34 -19.47 3.96
C ILE A 10 12.76 -18.24 3.18
N VAL A 11 11.81 -17.30 3.05
CA VAL A 11 12.08 -15.97 2.54
C VAL A 11 11.59 -14.96 3.57
N GLU A 12 12.50 -14.09 3.99
CA GLU A 12 12.23 -12.95 4.85
C GLU A 12 12.44 -11.68 4.04
N ALA A 13 11.55 -10.70 4.21
CA ALA A 13 11.70 -9.38 3.62
C ALA A 13 11.64 -8.33 4.72
N VAL A 14 12.51 -7.34 4.63
CA VAL A 14 12.55 -6.20 5.53
C VAL A 14 12.41 -4.95 4.67
N ILE A 15 11.50 -4.07 5.07
CA ILE A 15 11.26 -2.79 4.41
C ILE A 15 11.39 -1.71 5.47
N ALA A 16 12.25 -0.74 5.22
CA ALA A 16 12.39 0.44 6.06
C ALA A 16 11.96 1.67 5.26
N ILE A 17 11.09 2.47 5.86
CA ILE A 17 10.68 3.76 5.31
C ILE A 17 11.16 4.85 6.26
N SER A 18 11.86 5.83 5.71
CA SER A 18 12.37 6.97 6.45
C SER A 18 11.82 8.26 5.86
N GLU A 19 11.30 9.14 6.72
CA GLU A 19 10.93 10.50 6.37
C GLU A 19 12.13 11.41 6.65
N HIS A 20 12.68 12.04 5.63
CA HIS A 20 13.82 12.95 5.74
C HIS A 20 13.35 14.40 5.67
N SER A 21 13.65 15.19 6.70
CA SER A 21 13.73 16.64 6.56
C SER A 21 15.09 16.97 5.94
N GLU A 22 15.14 17.23 4.64
CA GLU A 22 16.26 17.84 3.90
C GLU A 22 17.66 17.56 4.48
N SER A 23 18.15 16.32 4.43
CA SER A 23 19.55 16.03 4.80
C SER A 23 20.34 15.56 3.57
N LEU A 24 21.46 16.25 3.30
CA LEU A 24 22.29 16.15 2.09
C LEU A 24 23.26 14.95 2.09
N CYS A 25 23.19 14.05 3.08
CA CYS A 25 24.20 12.99 3.27
C CYS A 25 23.78 11.61 2.79
N PHE A 26 22.54 11.42 2.33
CA PHE A 26 22.14 10.21 1.63
C PHE A 26 22.54 10.33 0.16
N ARG A 27 22.99 9.22 -0.45
CA ARG A 27 23.10 9.16 -1.92
C ARG A 27 21.79 9.67 -2.48
N SER A 28 21.85 10.47 -3.54
CA SER A 28 20.69 11.05 -4.20
C SER A 28 19.87 9.95 -4.92
N SER A 29 19.35 8.98 -4.19
CA SER A 29 18.35 8.02 -4.65
C SER A 29 17.01 8.72 -4.51
N GLY A 30 16.65 9.49 -5.55
CA GLY A 30 15.39 10.24 -5.60
C GLY A 30 14.16 9.34 -5.54
N ASN A 31 13.55 9.06 -6.68
CA ASN A 31 12.40 8.16 -6.80
C ASN A 31 12.80 6.68 -6.86
N LYS A 32 13.88 6.25 -6.17
CA LYS A 32 14.48 4.92 -6.36
C LYS A 32 14.75 4.22 -5.03
N THR A 33 14.58 2.91 -5.04
CA THR A 33 14.82 2.01 -3.91
C THR A 33 15.85 0.95 -4.27
N GLU A 34 16.88 0.82 -3.45
CA GLU A 34 17.83 -0.28 -3.53
C GLU A 34 17.26 -1.51 -2.80
N VAL A 35 17.33 -2.67 -3.47
CA VAL A 35 16.90 -3.96 -2.93
C VAL A 35 18.11 -4.86 -2.80
N LEU A 36 18.53 -5.10 -1.55
CA LEU A 36 19.64 -5.99 -1.25
C LEU A 36 19.14 -7.44 -1.12
N HIS A 37 19.86 -8.38 -1.72
CA HIS A 37 19.50 -9.80 -1.68
C HIS A 37 20.56 -10.61 -0.93
N PHE A 38 20.09 -11.39 0.05
CA PHE A 38 20.92 -12.31 0.83
C PHE A 38 20.49 -13.74 0.56
N LYS A 39 21.47 -14.62 0.34
CA LYS A 39 21.27 -16.06 0.24
C LYS A 39 22.11 -16.75 1.30
N ASP A 40 21.46 -17.56 2.15
CA ASP A 40 22.14 -18.29 3.23
C ASP A 40 23.09 -17.38 4.05
N PHE A 41 22.60 -16.18 4.42
CA PHE A 41 23.30 -15.16 5.22
C PHE A 41 24.53 -14.53 4.54
N SER A 42 24.68 -14.70 3.23
CA SER A 42 25.71 -14.04 2.43
C SER A 42 25.07 -13.10 1.40
N PRO A 43 25.64 -11.91 1.13
CA PRO A 43 25.20 -11.06 0.02
C PRO A 43 25.24 -11.83 -1.29
N SER A 44 24.26 -11.59 -2.16
CA SER A 44 24.16 -12.27 -3.45
C SER A 44 23.46 -11.37 -4.46
N SER A 45 23.76 -11.57 -5.74
CA SER A 45 23.05 -10.88 -6.81
C SER A 45 21.57 -11.24 -6.80
N VAL A 46 20.75 -10.33 -7.31
CA VAL A 46 19.31 -10.54 -7.37
C VAL A 46 19.00 -11.56 -8.46
N SER A 47 18.20 -12.56 -8.14
CA SER A 47 17.78 -13.55 -9.15
C SER A 47 16.68 -12.99 -10.04
N ILE A 48 16.58 -13.47 -11.28
CA ILE A 48 15.47 -13.15 -12.19
C ILE A 48 14.11 -13.45 -11.53
N ALA A 49 14.02 -14.53 -10.74
CA ALA A 49 12.82 -14.87 -9.99
C ALA A 49 12.44 -13.77 -8.96
N SER A 50 13.42 -13.14 -8.33
CA SER A 50 13.21 -12.04 -7.39
C SER A 50 12.75 -10.78 -8.11
N LEU A 51 13.37 -10.43 -9.24
CA LEU A 51 12.91 -9.31 -10.06
C LEU A 51 11.48 -9.51 -10.57
N ASN A 52 11.18 -10.69 -11.09
CA ASN A 52 9.82 -11.04 -11.53
C ASN A 52 8.80 -11.08 -10.38
N ALA A 53 9.25 -11.34 -9.16
CA ALA A 53 8.39 -11.24 -7.98
C ALA A 53 8.08 -9.76 -7.70
N LEU A 54 9.12 -8.91 -7.65
CA LEU A 54 9.01 -7.47 -7.39
C LEU A 54 8.13 -6.75 -8.43
N THR A 55 8.29 -7.06 -9.73
CA THR A 55 7.47 -6.46 -10.78
C THR A 55 6.01 -6.90 -10.73
N SER A 56 5.71 -8.03 -10.11
CA SER A 56 4.36 -8.59 -10.04
C SER A 56 3.56 -8.23 -8.80
N ILE A 57 4.13 -7.45 -7.88
CA ILE A 57 3.42 -6.95 -6.70
C ILE A 57 2.49 -5.83 -7.13
N ASP A 58 1.27 -5.82 -6.58
CA ASP A 58 0.37 -4.68 -6.74
C ASP A 58 0.79 -3.56 -5.79
N TRP A 59 1.77 -2.78 -6.22
CA TRP A 59 2.31 -1.65 -5.46
C TRP A 59 1.26 -0.56 -5.22
N ARG A 60 0.22 -0.46 -6.06
CA ARG A 60 -0.82 0.58 -5.95
C ARG A 60 -1.68 0.41 -4.71
N SER A 61 -1.84 -0.83 -4.23
CA SER A 61 -2.50 -1.13 -2.96
C SER A 61 -1.78 -0.55 -1.73
N TYR A 62 -0.50 -0.17 -1.90
CA TYR A 62 0.35 0.48 -0.90
C TYR A 62 0.69 1.94 -1.25
N GLY A 63 0.04 2.52 -2.28
CA GLY A 63 0.27 3.91 -2.69
C GLY A 63 1.53 4.13 -3.53
N LEU A 64 2.17 3.05 -3.98
CA LEU A 64 3.39 3.10 -4.77
C LEU A 64 3.08 2.75 -6.22
N THR A 65 3.66 3.48 -7.16
CA THR A 65 3.55 3.15 -8.59
C THR A 65 4.91 2.79 -9.15
N LEU A 66 5.06 1.52 -9.53
CA LEU A 66 6.28 0.99 -10.11
C LEU A 66 6.46 1.49 -11.54
N VAL A 67 7.62 2.08 -11.83
CA VAL A 67 8.06 2.42 -13.20
C VAL A 67 8.91 1.29 -13.77
N SER A 68 9.94 0.87 -13.02
CA SER A 68 10.84 -0.18 -13.46
C SER A 68 11.48 -0.90 -12.28
N ALA A 69 11.91 -2.14 -12.50
CA ALA A 69 12.78 -2.87 -11.58
C ALA A 69 13.91 -3.50 -12.40
N VAL A 70 15.15 -3.13 -12.11
CA VAL A 70 16.33 -3.49 -12.91
C VAL A 70 17.38 -4.16 -12.03
N ASP A 71 17.99 -5.22 -12.54
CA ASP A 71 19.16 -5.84 -11.90
C ASP A 71 20.38 -4.93 -12.02
N GLN A 72 21.12 -4.74 -10.93
CA GLN A 72 22.49 -4.28 -10.95
C GLN A 72 23.39 -5.38 -10.39
N VAL A 73 24.71 -5.21 -10.55
CA VAL A 73 25.71 -6.24 -10.20
C VAL A 73 25.53 -6.78 -8.77
N ASP A 74 25.20 -5.90 -7.82
CA ASP A 74 25.15 -6.24 -6.38
C ASP A 74 23.77 -6.07 -5.72
N HIS A 75 22.80 -5.46 -6.41
CA HIS A 75 21.47 -5.13 -5.87
C HIS A 75 20.47 -4.94 -7.01
N ALA A 76 19.17 -5.00 -6.71
CA ALA A 76 18.15 -4.55 -7.66
C ALA A 76 17.75 -3.11 -7.36
N LEU A 77 17.43 -2.37 -8.41
CA LEU A 77 16.96 -0.99 -8.30
C LEU A 77 15.51 -0.92 -8.75
N ILE A 78 14.65 -0.48 -7.84
CA ILE A 78 13.24 -0.19 -8.12
C ILE A 78 13.11 1.31 -8.35
N GLU A 79 12.43 1.70 -9.42
CA GLU A 79 12.09 3.09 -9.74
C GLU A 79 10.58 3.32 -9.59
N TRP A 80 10.23 4.44 -8.98
CA TRP A 80 8.86 4.83 -8.66
C TRP A 80 8.43 6.03 -9.50
N GLU A 81 7.15 6.12 -9.88
CA GLU A 81 6.64 7.23 -10.69
C GLU A 81 6.57 8.53 -9.89
N SER A 82 6.13 8.45 -8.64
CA SER A 82 5.80 9.60 -7.81
C SER A 82 6.06 9.33 -6.33
N LEU A 83 7.29 8.94 -5.99
CA LEU A 83 7.70 8.86 -4.59
C LEU A 83 7.85 10.29 -4.02
N PRO A 84 7.24 10.61 -2.87
CA PRO A 84 7.41 11.92 -2.25
C PRO A 84 8.90 12.22 -2.00
N PRO A 85 9.39 13.46 -2.26
CA PRO A 85 10.82 13.79 -2.15
C PRO A 85 11.42 13.59 -0.76
N TYR A 86 10.58 13.60 0.27
CA TYR A 86 10.97 13.41 1.67
C TYR A 86 10.95 11.94 2.11
N LEU A 87 10.50 11.02 1.27
CA LEU A 87 10.29 9.62 1.65
C LEU A 87 11.35 8.73 0.99
N HIS A 88 12.12 8.02 1.81
CA HIS A 88 13.11 7.04 1.37
C HIS A 88 12.66 5.63 1.74
N ILE A 89 12.78 4.68 0.82
CA ILE A 89 12.43 3.28 1.03
C ILE A 89 13.65 2.42 0.77
N ASP A 90 14.03 1.62 1.76
CA ASP A 90 15.07 0.60 1.69
C ASP A 90 14.46 -0.79 1.82
N MET A 91 14.99 -1.76 1.05
CA MET A 91 14.46 -3.12 1.04
C MET A 91 15.57 -4.16 1.09
N VAL A 92 15.35 -5.20 1.90
CA VAL A 92 16.22 -6.38 1.97
C VAL A 92 15.37 -7.64 1.80
N ILE A 93 15.83 -8.55 0.95
CA ILE A 93 15.23 -9.88 0.76
C ILE A 93 16.26 -10.93 1.14
N HIS A 94 15.93 -11.80 2.09
CA HIS A 94 16.80 -12.87 2.55
C HIS A 94 16.15 -14.23 2.31
N CYS A 95 16.81 -15.06 1.52
CA CYS A 95 16.39 -16.42 1.22
C CYS A 95 17.34 -17.43 1.87
N TYR A 96 16.84 -18.33 2.72
CA TYR A 96 17.67 -19.36 3.36
C TYR A 96 16.90 -20.65 3.59
N HIS A 97 17.62 -21.76 3.77
CA HIS A 97 17.02 -23.05 4.08
C HIS A 97 17.10 -23.37 5.58
N LYS A 98 15.97 -23.78 6.20
CA LYS A 98 15.93 -24.08 7.65
C LYS A 98 16.63 -25.39 8.03
N GLN A 99 16.73 -26.34 7.09
CA GLN A 99 17.40 -27.62 7.30
C GLN A 99 18.85 -27.54 6.81
N PHE A 100 19.78 -28.22 7.51
CA PHE A 100 21.25 -28.18 7.38
C PHE A 100 21.85 -27.89 5.97
N PRO A 101 23.06 -27.28 5.91
CA PRO A 101 23.66 -26.74 4.68
C PRO A 101 24.23 -27.86 3.80
N GLY A 102 23.35 -28.64 3.19
CA GLY A 102 23.67 -29.38 1.98
C GLY A 102 23.66 -28.40 0.80
N LYS A 103 24.56 -28.58 -0.17
CA LYS A 103 24.62 -27.82 -1.43
C LYS A 103 23.38 -28.05 -2.32
N CYS A 104 22.19 -27.86 -1.80
CA CYS A 104 20.97 -27.84 -2.60
C CYS A 104 20.95 -26.51 -3.35
N LYS A 105 21.11 -26.58 -4.67
CA LYS A 105 20.79 -25.48 -5.56
C LYS A 105 19.27 -25.27 -5.50
N TYR A 106 18.81 -24.51 -4.52
CA TYR A 106 17.42 -24.04 -4.51
C TYR A 106 17.35 -22.73 -5.28
N GLN A 107 16.33 -22.61 -6.12
CA GLN A 107 15.93 -21.35 -6.70
C GLN A 107 14.86 -20.74 -5.79
N PRO A 108 14.99 -19.46 -5.42
CA PRO A 108 13.93 -18.75 -4.73
C PRO A 108 12.65 -18.84 -5.55
N ASP A 109 11.59 -19.34 -4.92
CA ASP A 109 10.26 -19.36 -5.54
C ASP A 109 9.74 -17.91 -5.60
N ARG A 110 9.39 -17.46 -6.81
CA ARG A 110 8.77 -16.15 -7.07
C ARG A 110 7.59 -15.91 -6.13
N HIS A 111 6.80 -16.94 -5.84
CA HIS A 111 5.64 -16.84 -4.95
C HIS A 111 6.04 -16.58 -3.49
N LEU A 112 7.11 -17.22 -3.00
CA LEU A 112 7.60 -17.01 -1.64
C LEU A 112 8.19 -15.60 -1.46
N ILE A 113 8.92 -15.10 -2.47
CA ILE A 113 9.44 -13.73 -2.43
C ILE A 113 8.30 -12.72 -2.43
N LYS A 114 7.36 -12.85 -3.37
CA LYS A 114 6.18 -11.97 -3.44
C LYS A 114 5.43 -11.99 -2.11
N LYS A 115 5.26 -13.17 -1.49
CA LYS A 115 4.61 -13.31 -0.19
C LYS A 115 5.39 -12.62 0.93
N GLY A 116 6.70 -12.82 1.00
CA GLY A 116 7.56 -12.19 2.03
C GLY A 116 7.48 -10.67 1.98
N VAL A 117 7.60 -10.10 0.78
CA VAL A 117 7.53 -8.64 0.56
C VAL A 117 6.13 -8.11 0.91
N LYS A 118 5.06 -8.78 0.46
CA LYS A 118 3.68 -8.39 0.82
C LYS A 118 3.45 -8.40 2.34
N LEU A 119 3.91 -9.43 3.03
CA LEU A 119 3.78 -9.52 4.49
C LEU A 119 4.50 -8.37 5.20
N ALA A 120 5.68 -7.97 4.71
CA ALA A 120 6.40 -6.82 5.26
C ALA A 120 5.66 -5.49 5.01
N LEU A 121 5.07 -5.30 3.82
CA LEU A 121 4.27 -4.11 3.51
C LEU A 121 2.96 -4.06 4.30
N ASP A 122 2.27 -5.19 4.45
CA ASP A 122 1.04 -5.31 5.23
C ASP A 122 1.31 -4.99 6.71
N ASP A 123 2.38 -5.56 7.29
CA ASP A 123 2.81 -5.26 8.66
C ASP A 123 3.12 -3.77 8.85
N LEU A 124 3.79 -3.14 7.87
CA LEU A 124 4.08 -1.71 7.92
C LEU A 124 2.81 -0.86 7.83
N LYS A 125 1.87 -1.22 6.94
CA LYS A 125 0.58 -0.54 6.76
C LYS A 125 -0.31 -0.65 8.01
N GLU A 126 -0.27 -1.79 8.69
CA GLU A 126 -0.96 -2.00 9.96
C GLU A 126 -0.35 -1.15 11.08
N LYS A 127 0.97 -1.10 11.20
CA LYS A 127 1.67 -0.38 12.29
C LYS A 127 1.73 1.13 12.10
N HIS A 128 1.80 1.63 10.87
CA HIS A 128 2.00 3.04 10.56
C HIS A 128 0.82 3.61 9.77
N THR A 129 -0.06 4.34 10.46
CA THR A 129 -1.27 4.94 9.84
C THR A 129 -0.85 6.04 8.87
N GLY A 130 -1.49 6.11 7.70
CA GLY A 130 -1.29 7.17 6.72
C GLY A 130 -0.07 7.02 5.80
N LEU A 131 0.89 6.15 6.13
CA LEU A 131 2.15 6.03 5.37
C LEU A 131 2.00 5.26 4.04
N LEU A 132 1.20 4.18 4.02
CA LEU A 132 0.99 3.31 2.85
C LEU A 132 -0.48 3.29 2.40
N LEU A 133 -1.05 4.48 2.18
CA LEU A 133 -2.41 4.60 1.65
C LEU A 133 -2.47 4.11 0.20
N SER A 134 -3.49 3.34 -0.16
CA SER A 134 -3.71 2.96 -1.56
C SER A 134 -3.84 4.20 -2.46
N ALA A 135 -3.53 4.05 -3.75
CA ALA A 135 -3.71 5.12 -4.73
C ALA A 135 -5.16 5.67 -4.76
N HIS A 136 -6.14 4.80 -4.47
CA HIS A 136 -7.54 5.19 -4.34
C HIS A 136 -7.78 6.05 -3.09
N ALA A 137 -7.25 5.64 -1.93
CA ALA A 137 -7.35 6.42 -0.70
C ALA A 137 -6.67 7.78 -0.82
N VAL A 138 -5.45 7.84 -1.42
CA VAL A 138 -4.76 9.10 -1.71
C VAL A 138 -5.62 10.02 -2.59
N LYS A 139 -6.25 9.46 -3.62
CA LYS A 139 -7.16 10.22 -4.50
C LYS A 139 -8.37 10.75 -3.73
N ILE A 140 -8.98 9.98 -2.84
CA ILE A 140 -10.12 10.47 -2.05
C ILE A 140 -9.66 11.57 -1.08
N CYS A 141 -8.51 11.39 -0.42
CA CYS A 141 -7.95 12.38 0.51
C CYS A 141 -7.66 13.72 -0.16
N SER A 142 -7.38 13.76 -1.47
CA SER A 142 -7.15 15.03 -2.17
C SER A 142 -8.38 15.94 -2.24
N TYR A 143 -9.59 15.38 -2.12
CA TYR A 143 -10.85 16.13 -2.06
C TYR A 143 -11.23 16.57 -0.64
N ALA A 144 -10.57 16.02 0.40
CA ALA A 144 -10.88 16.33 1.79
C ALA A 144 -10.77 17.83 2.14
N PRO A 145 -9.79 18.61 1.63
CA PRO A 145 -9.71 20.05 1.90
C PRO A 145 -10.92 20.84 1.40
N ASP A 146 -11.36 20.60 0.16
CA ASP A 146 -12.49 21.33 -0.44
C ASP A 146 -13.81 20.98 0.26
N LEU A 147 -13.99 19.70 0.58
CA LEU A 147 -15.14 19.22 1.34
C LEU A 147 -15.16 19.81 2.75
N ALA A 148 -14.00 19.84 3.42
CA ALA A 148 -13.86 20.45 4.73
C ALA A 148 -14.21 21.96 4.71
N SER A 149 -13.77 22.70 3.68
CA SER A 149 -14.10 24.12 3.53
C SER A 149 -15.60 24.34 3.35
N SER A 150 -16.24 23.53 2.52
CA SER A 150 -17.69 23.60 2.29
C SER A 150 -18.48 23.32 3.57
N ILE A 151 -18.12 22.26 4.30
CA ILE A 151 -18.79 21.88 5.56
C ILE A 151 -18.55 22.96 6.63
N ALA A 152 -17.33 23.47 6.77
CA ALA A 152 -17.03 24.55 7.70
C ALA A 152 -17.85 25.81 7.38
N GLY A 153 -17.97 26.14 6.10
CA GLY A 153 -18.82 27.23 5.62
C GLY A 153 -20.28 27.05 6.04
N ILE A 154 -20.84 25.86 5.90
CA ILE A 154 -22.22 25.54 6.33
C ILE A 154 -22.37 25.71 7.84
N ILE A 155 -21.42 25.20 8.63
CA ILE A 155 -21.45 25.31 10.10
C ILE A 155 -21.42 26.78 10.53
N LEU A 156 -20.47 27.56 9.99
CA LEU A 156 -20.23 28.93 10.41
C LEU A 156 -21.29 29.92 9.90
N SER A 157 -21.92 29.64 8.76
CA SER A 157 -22.99 30.48 8.20
C SER A 157 -24.38 30.17 8.76
N SER A 158 -24.55 29.08 9.51
CA SER A 158 -25.84 28.71 10.08
C SER A 158 -26.27 29.68 11.17
N ASN A 159 -27.55 30.06 11.18
CA ASN A 159 -28.14 30.85 12.28
C ASN A 159 -28.65 29.97 13.44
N ASP A 160 -28.59 28.64 13.31
CA ASP A 160 -29.02 27.71 14.37
C ASP A 160 -27.89 27.45 15.36
N VAL A 161 -27.98 28.09 16.52
CA VAL A 161 -27.03 27.94 17.63
C VAL A 161 -26.95 26.49 18.13
N LYS A 162 -28.05 25.73 18.10
CA LYS A 162 -28.04 24.32 18.52
C LYS A 162 -27.26 23.47 17.52
N PHE A 163 -27.42 23.74 16.23
CA PHE A 163 -26.64 23.08 15.18
C PHE A 163 -25.15 23.38 15.33
N GLN A 164 -24.78 24.67 15.42
CA GLN A 164 -23.39 25.09 15.61
C GLN A 164 -22.76 24.42 16.84
N SER A 165 -23.46 24.45 17.98
CA SER A 165 -22.98 23.84 19.23
C SER A 165 -22.78 22.32 19.11
N LYS A 166 -23.69 21.61 18.46
CA LYS A 166 -23.53 20.16 18.20
C LYS A 166 -22.34 19.88 17.29
N CYS A 167 -22.14 20.66 16.23
CA CYS A 167 -21.00 20.52 15.35
C CYS A 167 -19.69 20.82 16.08
N SER A 168 -19.63 21.86 16.90
CA SER A 168 -18.44 22.15 17.73
C SER A 168 -18.10 21.01 18.68
N LEU A 169 -19.12 20.36 19.27
CA LEU A 169 -18.94 19.18 20.13
C LEU A 169 -18.37 17.99 19.33
N LEU A 170 -18.95 17.68 18.16
CA LEU A 170 -18.50 16.58 17.30
C LEU A 170 -17.08 16.78 16.75
N LEU A 171 -16.71 18.03 16.50
CA LEU A 171 -15.38 18.43 16.04
C LEU A 171 -14.38 18.63 17.18
N GLU A 172 -14.80 18.43 18.43
CA GLU A 172 -13.97 18.56 19.63
C GLU A 172 -13.27 19.94 19.70
N LEU A 173 -13.95 20.98 19.21
CA LEU A 173 -13.43 22.34 19.22
C LEU A 173 -13.45 22.89 20.66
N SER A 174 -12.30 23.35 21.13
CA SER A 174 -12.17 23.93 22.47
C SER A 174 -12.98 25.23 22.56
N GLN A 175 -13.85 25.34 23.56
CA GLN A 175 -14.79 26.46 23.72
C GLN A 175 -14.12 27.83 24.00
N SER A 176 -12.80 27.87 24.21
CA SER A 176 -12.11 29.03 24.78
C SER A 176 -11.35 29.91 23.79
N GLN A 177 -11.28 29.56 22.51
CA GLN A 177 -10.53 30.34 21.52
C GLN A 177 -11.44 30.73 20.36
N GLU A 178 -11.27 31.94 19.86
CA GLU A 178 -11.96 32.43 18.66
C GLU A 178 -11.76 31.39 17.56
N ILE A 179 -12.82 30.63 17.25
CA ILE A 179 -12.76 29.50 16.33
C ILE A 179 -12.60 30.11 14.94
N GLY A 180 -11.35 30.25 14.51
CA GLY A 180 -11.04 30.64 13.15
C GLY A 180 -11.62 29.63 12.18
N LYS A 181 -12.17 30.10 11.06
CA LYS A 181 -12.68 29.23 9.98
C LYS A 181 -11.68 28.12 9.64
N GLN A 182 -10.39 28.48 9.56
CA GLN A 182 -9.30 27.54 9.29
C GLN A 182 -9.23 26.38 10.30
N THR A 183 -9.45 26.64 11.60
CA THR A 183 -9.43 25.60 12.63
C THR A 183 -10.56 24.59 12.45
N VAL A 184 -11.74 25.05 12.05
CA VAL A 184 -12.89 24.16 11.76
C VAL A 184 -12.59 23.32 10.53
N GLU A 185 -12.07 23.94 9.46
CA GLU A 185 -11.67 23.25 8.24
C GLU A 185 -10.62 22.18 8.52
N ASP A 186 -9.57 22.52 9.26
CA ASP A 186 -8.50 21.58 9.58
C ASP A 186 -9.00 20.39 10.39
N ARG A 187 -9.88 20.61 11.38
CA ARG A 187 -10.50 19.51 12.15
C ARG A 187 -11.38 18.60 11.32
N ILE A 188 -12.19 19.16 10.42
CA ILE A 188 -13.03 18.36 9.51
C ILE A 188 -12.15 17.55 8.57
N LYS A 189 -11.12 18.19 7.99
CA LYS A 189 -10.15 17.54 7.10
C LYS A 189 -9.42 16.39 7.81
N GLU A 190 -8.91 16.62 9.02
CA GLU A 190 -8.26 15.59 9.86
C GLU A 190 -9.20 14.39 10.11
N LYS A 191 -10.46 14.64 10.48
CA LYS A 191 -11.44 13.56 10.73
C LYS A 191 -11.75 12.77 9.45
N ILE A 192 -11.93 13.44 8.31
CA ILE A 192 -12.18 12.76 7.02
C ILE A 192 -10.98 11.87 6.64
N ILE A 193 -9.77 12.42 6.68
CA ILE A 193 -8.55 11.68 6.34
C ILE A 193 -8.36 10.47 7.27
N SER A 194 -8.53 10.66 8.58
CA SER A 194 -8.39 9.59 9.57
C SER A 194 -9.35 8.41 9.32
N VAL A 195 -10.59 8.69 8.92
CA VAL A 195 -11.57 7.65 8.56
C VAL A 195 -11.15 6.90 7.30
N ILE A 196 -10.67 7.62 6.28
CA ILE A 196 -10.18 7.01 5.03
C ILE A 196 -8.97 6.11 5.33
N GLU A 197 -7.99 6.59 6.09
CA GLU A 197 -6.82 5.81 6.49
C GLU A 197 -7.19 4.53 7.25
N THR A 198 -8.18 4.61 8.14
CA THR A 198 -8.66 3.46 8.91
C THR A 198 -9.36 2.43 8.03
N ASN A 199 -10.11 2.90 7.02
CA ASN A 199 -10.83 2.02 6.09
C ASN A 199 -9.89 1.37 5.07
N ASP A 200 -8.86 2.09 4.60
CA ASP A 200 -7.89 1.59 3.62
C ASP A 200 -7.02 0.43 4.13
N ARG A 201 -6.92 0.28 5.45
CA ARG A 201 -6.21 -0.82 6.12
C ARG A 201 -6.91 -2.17 6.04
N LYS A 202 -8.21 -2.21 5.73
CA LYS A 202 -8.99 -3.46 5.74
C LYS A 202 -9.28 -3.86 4.30
N PRO A 203 -8.61 -4.89 3.75
CA PRO A 203 -8.92 -5.31 2.40
C PRO A 203 -10.36 -5.84 2.28
N GLU A 204 -10.80 -6.81 3.09
CA GLU A 204 -12.05 -7.53 2.75
C GLU A 204 -12.79 -8.21 3.92
N LYS A 205 -12.58 -7.82 5.19
CA LYS A 205 -13.26 -8.48 6.33
C LYS A 205 -14.51 -7.77 6.84
N ILE A 206 -14.87 -6.62 6.27
CA ILE A 206 -16.12 -5.94 6.58
C ILE A 206 -17.10 -6.21 5.44
N LYS A 207 -17.73 -7.40 5.47
CA LYS A 207 -19.03 -7.64 4.82
C LYS A 207 -20.20 -7.14 5.68
N GLU A 208 -19.93 -6.33 6.69
CA GLU A 208 -20.95 -5.45 7.25
C GLU A 208 -20.82 -4.11 6.55
N ALA A 209 -21.45 -4.00 5.36
CA ALA A 209 -21.65 -2.71 4.73
C ALA A 209 -22.10 -1.72 5.83
N ALA A 210 -21.32 -0.66 6.05
CA ALA A 210 -21.75 0.40 6.95
C ALA A 210 -23.17 0.78 6.51
N PRO A 211 -24.15 0.83 7.44
CA PRO A 211 -25.52 1.13 7.06
C PRO A 211 -25.49 2.43 6.26
N PHE A 212 -25.93 2.34 4.99
CA PHE A 212 -25.91 3.47 4.10
C PHE A 212 -26.61 4.63 4.83
N LEU A 213 -25.95 5.78 4.86
CA LEU A 213 -26.46 6.96 5.56
C LEU A 213 -27.79 7.44 4.96
N PHE A 214 -28.10 6.98 3.74
CA PHE A 214 -29.34 7.19 3.03
C PHE A 214 -29.85 5.83 2.52
N GLU A 215 -31.13 5.54 2.76
CA GLU A 215 -31.82 4.39 2.19
C GLU A 215 -32.09 4.69 0.70
N ASP A 216 -31.15 4.36 -0.18
CA ASP A 216 -31.44 4.30 -1.61
C ASP A 216 -31.86 2.86 -1.95
N ASP A 217 -33.07 2.72 -2.51
CA ASP A 217 -33.61 1.43 -2.97
C ASP A 217 -32.59 0.73 -3.90
N PRO A 218 -32.23 -0.53 -3.63
CA PRO A 218 -31.23 -1.23 -4.44
C PRO A 218 -31.76 -1.42 -5.87
N PRO A 219 -30.92 -1.19 -6.90
CA PRO A 219 -31.28 -1.53 -8.26
C PRO A 219 -31.54 -3.04 -8.34
N GLN A 220 -32.74 -3.40 -8.79
CA GLN A 220 -33.12 -4.77 -9.07
C GLN A 220 -32.20 -5.37 -10.14
N ASP A 221 -31.81 -6.61 -9.91
CA ASP A 221 -31.19 -7.55 -10.84
C ASP A 221 -29.73 -7.29 -11.24
N LEU A 222 -28.81 -7.75 -10.40
CA LEU A 222 -27.53 -8.29 -10.86
C LEU A 222 -27.39 -9.71 -10.32
N ASP A 223 -27.38 -10.69 -11.24
CA ASP A 223 -27.24 -12.11 -10.94
C ASP A 223 -25.86 -12.35 -10.31
N PRO A 224 -25.75 -13.03 -9.16
CA PRO A 224 -24.47 -13.33 -8.52
C PRO A 224 -23.50 -14.13 -9.39
N ALA A 225 -23.92 -14.68 -10.53
CA ALA A 225 -23.03 -15.32 -11.50
C ALA A 225 -22.08 -14.34 -12.23
N ASP A 226 -22.43 -13.05 -12.34
CA ASP A 226 -21.64 -12.07 -13.10
C ASP A 226 -20.44 -11.51 -12.32
N LEU A 227 -20.31 -11.82 -11.02
CA LEU A 227 -19.22 -11.33 -10.16
C LEU A 227 -18.00 -12.27 -10.07
N TYR A 228 -18.00 -13.41 -10.76
CA TYR A 228 -16.96 -14.45 -10.62
C TYR A 228 -16.22 -14.81 -11.92
N LEU A 229 -16.27 -13.99 -12.97
CA LEU A 229 -15.75 -14.38 -14.30
C LEU A 229 -14.57 -13.56 -14.87
N GLU A 230 -13.80 -12.83 -14.06
CA GLU A 230 -12.51 -12.29 -14.51
C GLU A 230 -11.33 -12.79 -13.69
N GLU A 231 -11.08 -14.10 -13.73
CA GLU A 231 -9.73 -14.66 -13.68
C GLU A 231 -9.66 -15.84 -14.65
N HIS A 232 -9.46 -15.56 -15.94
CA HIS A 232 -8.95 -16.57 -16.87
C HIS A 232 -7.44 -16.39 -17.00
N GLU A 233 -6.71 -17.31 -16.39
CA GLU A 233 -5.30 -17.57 -16.69
C GLU A 233 -5.13 -17.73 -18.21
N GLY A 234 -4.38 -16.82 -18.83
CA GLY A 234 -3.85 -17.03 -20.17
C GLY A 234 -2.88 -18.20 -20.14
N GLY A 235 -3.36 -19.38 -20.53
CA GLY A 235 -2.52 -20.54 -20.79
C GLY A 235 -1.65 -20.30 -22.03
N ASP A 236 -0.35 -20.51 -21.86
CA ASP A 236 0.62 -20.56 -22.95
C ASP A 236 0.27 -21.72 -23.90
N ASP A 237 -0.23 -21.41 -25.09
CA ASP A 237 -0.30 -22.39 -26.17
C ASP A 237 1.08 -22.55 -26.81
N VAL A 238 1.59 -23.77 -26.64
CA VAL A 238 2.85 -24.29 -27.16
C VAL A 238 2.78 -24.36 -28.69
N PHE A 239 3.59 -23.56 -29.38
CA PHE A 239 3.88 -23.80 -30.80
C PHE A 239 4.77 -25.04 -30.93
N SER A 240 4.16 -26.18 -31.27
CA SER A 240 4.87 -27.34 -31.81
C SER A 240 5.08 -27.14 -33.32
N PHE A 241 6.34 -27.03 -33.76
CA PHE A 241 6.67 -27.23 -35.18
C PHE A 241 6.85 -28.73 -35.45
N PRO A 242 6.28 -29.28 -36.54
CA PRO A 242 6.69 -30.58 -37.03
C PRO A 242 7.98 -30.48 -37.86
N ASP A 243 8.70 -31.60 -37.90
CA ASP A 243 10.01 -31.85 -38.54
C ASP A 243 10.20 -31.26 -39.96
#